data_AF-A0A402B876-F1
#
_entry.id   AF-A0A402B876-F1
#
_cell.length_a   1.000
_cell.length_b   1.000
_cell.length_c   1.000
_cell.angle_alpha   90.00
_cell.angle_beta   90.00
_cell.angle_gamma   90.00
#
_symmetry.space_group_name_H-M   'P 1'
#
loop_
_entity.id
_entity.type
_entity.pdbx_description
1 polymer ?
#
loop_
_entity_poly.entity_id
_entity_poly.type
_entity_poly.pdbx_seq_one_letter_code
_entity_poly.pdbx_strand_id
1 'polypeptide(L)'
;MGILANTTLDAGGEVIGVIPGGLFQREIAHQNLTKLYTVKTMHERKALMADLADGFIALPGGFGTFDELFEIVTWSQIGIHHKPIGLLNVSHFFDPLLTLVNHASDEGFISPFHVQLLLQQETPAALLDALDAYTPPKQQSKWTELPPER
;
A
#
# COMPACT_ATOMS: atom_id res chain seq x y z
N MET A 1 9.10 -0.62 -11.09
CA MET A 1 9.50 -1.70 -10.18
C MET A 1 10.98 -2.07 -10.32
N GLY A 2 11.46 -2.48 -11.50
CA GLY A 2 12.82 -2.99 -11.64
C GLY A 2 13.97 -2.05 -11.26
N ILE A 3 13.80 -0.74 -11.48
CA ILE A 3 14.78 0.27 -11.06
C ILE A 3 14.95 0.24 -9.53
N LEU A 4 13.85 0.25 -8.76
CA LEU A 4 13.91 0.22 -7.31
C LEU A 4 14.58 -1.06 -6.80
N ALA A 5 14.19 -2.21 -7.34
CA ALA A 5 14.78 -3.50 -6.96
C ALA A 5 16.30 -3.53 -7.23
N ASN A 6 16.74 -3.12 -8.42
CA ASN A 6 18.16 -3.12 -8.77
C ASN A 6 18.95 -2.13 -7.91
N THR A 7 18.46 -0.89 -7.74
CA THR A 7 19.15 0.09 -6.91
C THR A 7 19.28 -0.36 -5.46
N THR A 8 18.26 -1.02 -4.89
CA THR A 8 18.35 -1.59 -3.54
C THR A 8 19.41 -2.68 -3.46
N LEU A 9 19.45 -3.60 -4.43
CA LEU A 9 20.46 -4.67 -4.49
C LEU A 9 21.87 -4.10 -4.68
N ASP A 10 22.05 -3.12 -5.57
CA ASP A 10 23.33 -2.46 -5.85
C ASP A 10 23.85 -1.70 -4.63
N ALA A 11 22.95 -1.22 -3.76
CA ALA A 11 23.28 -0.61 -2.47
C ALA A 11 23.54 -1.64 -1.35
N GLY A 12 23.47 -2.94 -1.65
CA GLY A 12 23.67 -4.03 -0.68
C GLY A 12 22.45 -4.37 0.18
N GLY A 13 21.28 -3.83 -0.16
CA GLY A 13 20.02 -4.16 0.49
C GLY A 13 19.41 -5.48 -0.01
N GLU A 14 18.40 -5.97 0.69
CA GLU A 14 17.68 -7.18 0.31
C GLU A 14 16.39 -6.84 -0.45
N VAL A 15 16.04 -7.68 -1.43
CA VAL A 15 14.79 -7.54 -2.20
C VAL A 15 14.09 -8.89 -2.29
N ILE A 16 12.85 -8.91 -1.78
CA ILE A 16 11.95 -10.05 -1.86
C ILE A 16 10.89 -9.76 -2.92
N GLY A 17 10.77 -10.62 -3.94
CA GLY A 17 9.71 -10.57 -4.94
C GLY A 17 8.63 -11.61 -4.70
N VAL A 18 7.39 -11.28 -5.08
CA VAL A 18 6.26 -12.22 -5.11
C VAL A 18 5.57 -12.12 -6.47
N ILE A 19 5.44 -13.24 -7.18
CA ILE A 19 4.85 -13.29 -8.52
C ILE A 19 3.84 -14.44 -8.65
N PRO A 20 2.77 -14.30 -9.45
CA PRO A 20 1.93 -15.42 -9.82
C PRO A 20 2.58 -16.24 -10.96
N GLY A 21 2.48 -17.56 -10.87
CA GLY A 21 2.96 -18.47 -11.92
C GLY A 21 2.25 -18.24 -13.25
N GLY A 22 3.03 -18.08 -14.33
CA GLY A 22 2.52 -18.08 -15.71
C GLY A 22 2.13 -16.71 -16.31
N LEU A 23 1.91 -15.67 -15.52
CA LEU A 23 1.51 -14.34 -16.04
C LEU A 23 2.69 -13.45 -16.44
N PHE A 24 3.88 -13.68 -15.88
CA PHE A 24 4.97 -12.71 -15.97
C PHE A 24 6.33 -13.31 -16.32
N GLN A 25 6.40 -14.21 -17.31
CA GLN A 25 7.69 -14.72 -17.83
C GLN A 25 8.70 -13.60 -18.20
N ARG A 26 8.22 -12.40 -18.53
CA ARG A 26 9.06 -11.21 -18.77
C ARG A 26 9.50 -10.46 -17.51
N GLU A 27 8.74 -10.50 -16.40
CA GLU A 27 9.17 -9.89 -15.12
C GLU A 27 10.06 -10.84 -14.28
N ILE A 28 10.03 -12.15 -14.58
CA ILE A 28 10.98 -13.16 -14.06
C ILE A 28 12.44 -12.82 -14.44
N ALA A 29 12.67 -11.83 -15.30
CA ALA A 29 13.99 -11.32 -15.66
C ALA A 29 14.77 -10.67 -14.49
N HIS A 30 14.15 -10.36 -13.35
CA HIS A 30 14.90 -10.02 -12.13
C HIS A 30 15.47 -11.29 -11.45
N GLN A 31 16.52 -11.86 -12.04
CA GLN A 31 17.18 -13.06 -11.51
C GLN A 31 18.05 -12.80 -10.27
N ASN A 32 18.27 -11.53 -9.92
CA ASN A 32 19.17 -11.14 -8.83
C ASN A 32 18.44 -10.79 -7.52
N LEU A 33 17.15 -11.13 -7.39
CA LEU A 33 16.44 -10.91 -6.13
C LEU A 33 17.02 -11.78 -5.01
N THR A 34 17.03 -11.24 -3.79
CA THR A 34 17.43 -11.99 -2.59
C THR A 34 16.51 -13.20 -2.37
N LYS A 35 15.21 -13.03 -2.63
CA LYS A 35 14.24 -14.11 -2.59
C LYS A 35 13.11 -13.86 -3.58
N LEU A 36 12.63 -14.92 -4.22
CA LEU A 36 11.46 -14.87 -5.10
C LEU A 36 10.46 -15.95 -4.68
N TYR A 37 9.24 -15.53 -4.36
CA TYR A 37 8.11 -16.42 -4.14
C TYR A 37 7.24 -16.49 -5.39
N THR A 38 6.89 -17.70 -5.80
CA THR A 38 5.91 -17.95 -6.86
C THR A 38 4.63 -18.49 -6.24
N VAL A 39 3.51 -17.82 -6.50
CA VAL A 39 2.18 -18.18 -6.01
C VAL A 39 1.25 -18.55 -7.18
N LYS A 40 0.05 -19.04 -6.90
CA LYS A 40 -0.87 -19.52 -7.94
C LYS A 40 -1.79 -18.43 -8.47
N THR A 41 -2.10 -17.42 -7.64
CA THR A 41 -3.11 -16.41 -7.97
C THR A 41 -2.66 -15.00 -7.60
N MET A 42 -3.30 -13.98 -8.18
CA MET A 42 -3.07 -12.58 -7.80
C MET A 42 -3.46 -12.30 -6.34
N HIS A 43 -4.51 -12.96 -5.83
CA HIS A 43 -4.93 -12.82 -4.44
C HIS A 43 -3.88 -13.35 -3.47
N GLU A 44 -3.34 -14.55 -3.74
CA GLU A 44 -2.23 -15.11 -2.95
C GLU A 44 -0.99 -14.21 -3.02
N ARG A 45 -0.75 -13.55 -4.16
CA ARG A 45 0.37 -12.60 -4.31
C ARG A 45 0.20 -11.40 -3.39
N LYS A 46 -0.95 -10.74 -3.45
CA LYS A 46 -1.24 -9.55 -2.64
C LYS A 46 -1.23 -9.89 -1.15
N ALA A 47 -1.84 -11.01 -0.76
CA ALA A 47 -1.82 -11.49 0.62
C ALA A 47 -0.40 -11.74 1.13
N LEU A 48 0.43 -12.50 0.39
CA LEU A 48 1.80 -12.78 0.81
C LEU A 48 2.67 -11.52 0.87
N MET A 49 2.50 -10.57 -0.07
CA MET A 49 3.19 -9.28 -0.01
C MET A 49 2.80 -8.50 1.25
N ALA A 50 1.51 -8.50 1.62
CA ALA A 50 1.03 -7.83 2.82
C ALA A 50 1.51 -8.50 4.11
N ASP A 51 1.62 -9.83 4.14
CA ASP A 51 2.14 -10.57 5.29
C ASP A 51 3.62 -10.28 5.53
N LEU A 52 4.41 -10.17 4.46
CA LEU A 52 5.86 -9.91 4.52
C LEU A 52 6.22 -8.45 4.82
N ALA A 53 5.31 -7.51 4.59
CA ALA A 53 5.58 -6.08 4.72
C ALA A 53 5.35 -5.57 6.15
N ASP A 54 6.15 -4.61 6.62
CA ASP A 54 5.86 -3.85 7.85
C ASP A 54 5.15 -2.52 7.56
N GLY A 55 5.17 -2.07 6.30
CA GLY A 55 4.54 -0.87 5.80
C GLY A 55 4.42 -0.90 4.28
N PHE A 56 3.61 0.00 3.73
CA PHE A 56 3.30 0.03 2.30
C PHE A 56 3.66 1.38 1.70
N ILE A 57 4.27 1.38 0.51
CA ILE A 57 4.54 2.61 -0.25
C ILE A 57 4.03 2.43 -1.68
N ALA A 58 3.15 3.31 -2.11
CA ALA A 58 2.80 3.46 -3.52
C ALA A 58 3.66 4.55 -4.17
N LEU A 59 4.33 4.18 -5.26
CA LEU A 59 5.00 5.09 -6.18
C LEU A 59 4.08 5.37 -7.39
N PRO A 60 4.35 6.42 -8.20
CA PRO A 60 3.60 6.67 -9.42
C PRO A 60 3.45 5.42 -10.30
N GLY A 61 2.21 5.13 -10.70
CA GLY A 61 1.84 3.87 -11.34
C GLY A 61 0.46 3.94 -12.00
N GLY A 62 0.03 2.81 -12.57
CA GLY A 62 -1.25 2.69 -13.27
C GLY A 62 -2.31 1.97 -12.43
N PHE A 63 -3.30 1.38 -13.11
CA PHE A 63 -4.42 0.68 -12.47
C PHE A 63 -3.99 -0.42 -11.49
N GLY A 64 -2.92 -1.16 -11.78
CA GLY A 64 -2.42 -2.20 -10.86
C GLY A 64 -1.97 -1.62 -9.52
N THR A 65 -1.27 -0.47 -9.56
CA THR A 65 -0.85 0.25 -8.34
C THR A 65 -2.06 0.77 -7.56
N PHE A 66 -3.08 1.28 -8.25
CA PHE A 66 -4.30 1.74 -7.58
C PHE A 66 -5.10 0.59 -6.97
N ASP A 67 -5.19 -0.58 -7.63
CA ASP A 67 -5.82 -1.79 -7.09
C ASP A 67 -5.16 -2.21 -5.76
N GLU A 68 -3.84 -2.36 -5.77
CA GLU A 68 -3.07 -2.77 -4.59
C GLU A 68 -3.16 -1.72 -3.46
N LEU A 69 -3.07 -0.43 -3.81
CA LEU A 69 -3.19 0.66 -2.84
C LEU A 69 -4.55 0.64 -2.13
N PHE A 70 -5.66 0.62 -2.88
CA PHE A 70 -6.99 0.68 -2.29
C PHE A 70 -7.35 -0.58 -1.52
N GLU A 71 -6.83 -1.75 -1.92
CA GLU A 71 -7.00 -2.99 -1.15
C GLU A 71 -6.37 -2.87 0.24
N ILE A 72 -5.12 -2.42 0.33
CA ILE A 72 -4.42 -2.22 1.60
C ILE A 72 -5.08 -1.13 2.46
N VAL A 73 -5.52 -0.02 1.87
CA VAL A 73 -6.30 1.00 2.59
C VAL A 73 -7.58 0.40 3.17
N THR A 74 -8.29 -0.40 2.38
CA THR A 74 -9.54 -1.05 2.81
C THR A 74 -9.29 -2.04 3.96
N TRP A 75 -8.22 -2.84 3.88
CA TRP A 75 -7.83 -3.78 4.94
C TRP A 75 -7.48 -3.06 6.25
N SER A 76 -6.77 -1.93 6.16
CA SER A 76 -6.51 -1.06 7.32
C SER A 76 -7.80 -0.51 7.92
N GLN A 77 -8.70 0.01 7.07
CA GLN A 77 -10.00 0.54 7.48
C GLN A 77 -10.85 -0.47 8.26
N ILE A 78 -10.81 -1.76 7.90
CA ILE A 78 -11.56 -2.82 8.59
C ILE A 78 -10.75 -3.51 9.70
N GLY A 79 -9.52 -3.06 9.98
CA GLY A 79 -8.69 -3.57 11.07
C GLY A 79 -7.98 -4.89 10.80
N ILE A 80 -7.83 -5.31 9.55
CA ILE A 80 -7.03 -6.50 9.20
C ILE A 80 -5.54 -6.26 9.50
N HIS A 81 -5.07 -5.03 9.32
CA HIS A 81 -3.73 -4.62 9.73
C HIS A 81 -3.72 -3.18 10.24
N HIS A 82 -2.60 -2.82 10.87
CA HIS A 82 -2.33 -1.49 11.39
C HIS A 82 -1.01 -0.90 10.86
N LYS A 83 -0.49 -1.48 9.78
CA LYS A 83 0.76 -1.07 9.12
C LYS A 83 0.58 0.29 8.40
N PRO A 84 1.58 1.19 8.41
CA PRO A 84 1.49 2.49 7.76
C PRO A 84 1.41 2.37 6.23
N ILE A 85 0.72 3.31 5.59
CA ILE A 85 0.53 3.36 4.14
C ILE A 85 0.97 4.75 3.64
N GLY A 86 1.94 4.76 2.74
CA GLY A 86 2.56 5.97 2.21
C GLY A 86 2.38 6.12 0.71
N LEU A 87 2.17 7.36 0.27
CA LEU A 87 2.22 7.79 -1.13
C LEU A 87 3.48 8.63 -1.34
N LEU A 88 4.39 8.16 -2.21
CA LEU A 88 5.52 8.98 -2.63
C LEU A 88 5.06 9.93 -3.76
N ASN A 89 4.63 11.12 -3.37
CA ASN A 89 3.94 12.09 -4.23
C ASN A 89 4.88 12.94 -5.10
N VAL A 90 5.76 12.27 -5.83
CA VAL A 90 6.73 12.93 -6.74
C VAL A 90 5.98 13.72 -7.80
N SER A 91 6.35 15.00 -7.94
CA SER A 91 5.75 15.92 -8.92
C SER A 91 4.22 16.00 -8.83
N HIS A 92 3.66 15.86 -7.62
CA HIS A 92 2.22 15.96 -7.38
C HIS A 92 1.37 14.90 -8.13
N PHE A 93 1.95 13.74 -8.43
CA PHE A 93 1.27 12.67 -9.17
C PHE A 93 -0.04 12.20 -8.52
N PHE A 94 -0.10 12.13 -7.19
CA PHE A 94 -1.25 11.65 -6.43
C PHE A 94 -2.25 12.75 -6.05
N ASP A 95 -2.01 14.02 -6.39
CA ASP A 95 -2.93 15.12 -6.06
C ASP A 95 -4.37 14.90 -6.58
N PRO A 96 -4.59 14.43 -7.82
CA PRO A 96 -5.94 14.12 -8.29
C PRO A 96 -6.61 12.98 -7.50
N LEU A 97 -5.83 11.98 -7.07
CA LEU A 97 -6.32 10.88 -6.25
C LEU A 97 -6.73 11.37 -4.86
N LEU A 98 -5.90 12.18 -4.23
CA LEU A 98 -6.18 12.77 -2.92
C LEU A 98 -7.40 13.70 -2.99
N THR A 99 -7.56 14.44 -4.09
CA THR A 99 -8.77 15.24 -4.36
C THR A 99 -10.02 14.37 -4.41
N LEU A 100 -9.97 13.22 -5.10
CA LEU A 100 -11.08 12.27 -5.15
C LEU A 100 -11.40 11.68 -3.77
N VAL A 101 -10.38 11.30 -2.99
CA VAL A 101 -10.56 10.77 -1.63
C VAL A 101 -11.21 11.81 -0.72
N ASN A 102 -10.77 13.06 -0.78
CA ASN A 102 -11.35 14.16 -0.01
C ASN A 102 -12.81 14.40 -0.43
N HIS A 103 -13.10 14.44 -1.73
CA HIS A 103 -14.47 14.58 -2.22
C HIS A 103 -15.37 13.42 -1.73
N ALA A 104 -14.91 12.18 -1.81
CA ALA A 104 -15.65 11.03 -1.31
C ALA A 104 -15.85 11.09 0.23
N SER A 105 -14.93 11.72 0.95
CA SER A 105 -15.08 11.99 2.39
C SER A 105 -16.14 13.07 2.64
N ASP A 106 -16.13 14.16 1.87
CA ASP A 106 -17.11 15.24 1.96
C ASP A 106 -18.54 14.75 1.67
N GLU A 107 -18.68 13.84 0.71
CA GLU A 107 -19.94 13.18 0.38
C GLU A 107 -20.32 12.02 1.35
N GLY A 108 -19.50 11.76 2.37
CA GLY A 108 -19.78 10.78 3.42
C GLY A 108 -19.55 9.31 3.07
N PHE A 109 -18.94 9.01 1.92
CA PHE A 109 -18.55 7.65 1.53
C PHE A 109 -17.29 7.17 2.24
N ILE A 110 -16.37 8.10 2.54
CA ILE A 110 -15.16 7.84 3.33
C ILE A 110 -15.28 8.60 4.66
N SER A 111 -14.90 7.96 5.77
CA SER A 111 -14.81 8.68 7.03
C SER A 111 -13.63 9.65 6.98
N PRO A 112 -13.75 10.90 7.45
CA PRO A 112 -12.60 11.82 7.61
C PRO A 112 -11.45 11.21 8.41
N PHE A 113 -11.76 10.23 9.26
CA PHE A 113 -10.76 9.43 9.99
C PHE A 113 -9.94 8.51 9.07
N HIS A 114 -10.57 7.87 8.08
CA HIS A 114 -9.90 6.96 7.16
C HIS A 114 -9.09 7.69 6.08
N VAL A 115 -9.40 8.95 5.78
CA VAL A 115 -8.56 9.79 4.91
C VAL A 115 -7.12 9.87 5.44
N GLN A 116 -6.97 9.90 6.77
CA GLN A 116 -5.69 10.01 7.46
C GLN A 116 -4.83 8.74 7.39
N LEU A 117 -5.37 7.63 6.87
CA LEU A 117 -4.62 6.39 6.68
C LEU A 117 -3.58 6.52 5.56
N LEU A 118 -3.77 7.48 4.64
CA LEU A 118 -2.84 7.75 3.53
C LEU A 118 -1.86 8.85 3.93
N LEU A 119 -0.67 8.46 4.35
CA LEU A 119 0.45 9.38 4.48
C LEU A 119 0.95 9.76 3.10
N GLN A 120 1.37 11.01 2.90
CA GLN A 120 1.92 11.45 1.62
C GLN A 120 3.06 12.43 1.83
N GLN A 121 4.13 12.24 1.07
CA GLN A 121 5.33 13.08 1.09
C GLN A 121 5.96 13.11 -0.30
N GLU A 122 6.63 14.21 -0.64
CA GLU A 122 7.27 14.37 -1.96
C GLU A 122 8.65 13.72 -2.06
N THR A 123 9.29 13.44 -0.92
CA THR A 123 10.65 12.87 -0.87
C THR A 123 10.68 11.53 -0.13
N PRO A 124 11.58 10.60 -0.53
CA PRO A 124 11.70 9.31 0.14
C PRO A 124 12.04 9.43 1.63
N ALA A 125 12.96 10.32 2.00
CA ALA A 125 13.38 10.50 3.39
C ALA A 125 12.22 10.95 4.28
N ALA A 126 11.50 12.00 3.87
CA ALA A 126 10.34 12.49 4.62
C ALA A 126 9.23 11.43 4.70
N LEU A 127 9.05 10.62 3.65
CA LEU A 127 8.07 9.55 3.68
C LEU A 127 8.45 8.47 4.69
N LEU A 128 9.70 8.03 4.69
CA LEU A 128 10.20 7.02 5.64
C LEU A 128 10.07 7.52 7.09
N ASP A 129 10.46 8.77 7.36
CA ASP A 129 10.28 9.39 8.69
C ASP A 129 8.80 9.39 9.12
N ALA A 130 7.87 9.67 8.20
CA ALA A 130 6.45 9.67 8.48
C ALA A 130 5.89 8.26 8.73
N LEU A 131 6.39 7.24 8.02
CA LEU A 131 6.01 5.84 8.23
C LEU A 131 6.52 5.33 9.59
N ASP A 132 7.75 5.68 9.99
CA ASP A 132 8.33 5.29 11.28
C ASP A 132 7.62 5.95 12.46
N ALA A 133 7.18 7.20 12.30
CA ALA A 133 6.43 7.93 13.31
C ALA A 133 4.93 7.54 13.36
N TYR A 134 4.45 6.71 12.43
CA TYR A 134 3.04 6.39 12.32
C TYR A 134 2.54 5.64 13.55
N THR A 135 1.43 6.13 14.09
CA THR A 135 0.64 5.41 15.08
C THR A 135 -0.73 5.12 14.49
N PRO A 136 -1.20 3.85 14.51
CA PRO A 136 -2.51 3.50 14.01
C PRO A 136 -3.59 4.34 14.68
N PRO A 137 -4.48 4.98 13.90
CA PRO A 137 -5.60 5.70 14.46
C PRO A 137 -6.42 4.75 15.35
N LYS A 138 -6.74 5.17 16.58
CA LYS A 138 -7.58 4.38 17.50
C LYS A 138 -8.95 4.13 16.85
N GLN A 139 -9.24 2.89 16.47
CA GLN A 139 -10.49 2.53 15.80
C GLN A 139 -11.71 3.16 16.48
N GLN A 140 -12.40 4.05 15.77
CA GLN A 140 -13.81 4.31 16.04
C GLN A 140 -14.58 3.35 15.16
N SER A 141 -14.96 2.20 15.72
CA SER A 141 -15.76 1.24 15.00
C SER A 141 -17.13 1.88 14.71
N LYS A 142 -17.39 2.15 13.42
CA LYS A 142 -18.72 2.51 12.91
C LYS A 142 -19.76 1.40 13.17
N TRP A 143 -19.28 0.18 13.48
CA TRP A 143 -20.06 -1.03 13.70
C TRP A 143 -20.34 -1.34 15.18
N THR A 144 -19.79 -0.57 16.12
CA THR A 144 -20.12 -0.71 17.56
C THR A 144 -21.42 0.00 17.93
N GLU A 145 -22.01 0.74 16.99
CA GLU A 145 -23.28 1.45 17.15
C GLU A 145 -24.36 0.86 16.24
N LEU A 146 -24.35 -0.46 15.99
CA LEU A 146 -25.58 -1.09 15.53
C LEU A 146 -26.58 -1.01 16.69
N PRO A 147 -27.74 -0.35 16.52
CA PRO A 147 -28.77 -0.36 17.54
C PRO A 147 -29.15 -1.82 17.84
N PRO A 148 -29.43 -2.18 19.11
CA PRO A 148 -29.81 -3.55 19.44
C PRO A 148 -30.99 -3.97 18.55
N GLU A 149 -30.88 -5.17 17.98
CA GLU A 149 -31.92 -5.78 17.15
C GLU A 149 -33.29 -5.60 17.83
N ARG A 150 -34.26 -5.05 17.08
CA ARG A 150 -35.66 -4.95 17.52
C ARG A 150 -36.39 -6.25 17.26
#